data_AF-A0A0L6UTU9-F1
#
_entry.id   AF-A0A0L6UTU9-F1
#
_cell.length_a   1.000
_cell.length_b   1.000
_cell.length_c   1.000
_cell.angle_alpha   90.00
_cell.angle_beta   90.00
_cell.angle_gamma   90.00
#
_symmetry.space_group_name_H-M   'P 1'
#
loop_
_entity.id
_entity.type
_entity.pdbx_description
1 polymer ?
#
loop_
_entity_poly.entity_id
_entity_poly.type
_entity_poly.pdbx_seq_one_letter_code
_entity_poly.pdbx_strand_id
1 'polypeptide(L)' 'MALKGAKTKYFVDLLDLNQKRHTADNLFSALKHSLKSKQIGLNQIWSIVTDSASIMLKLSVSISSK' A
#
# COMPACT_ATOMS: atom_id res chain seq x y z
N MET A 1 -26.79 -15.87 13.55
CA MET A 1 -26.45 -15.41 12.20
C MET A 1 -24.95 -15.13 12.13
N ALA A 2 -24.15 -16.07 11.63
CA ALA A 2 -22.73 -15.85 11.41
C ALA A 2 -22.57 -15.08 10.08
N LEU A 3 -21.88 -13.94 10.10
CA LEU A 3 -21.58 -13.18 8.89
C LEU A 3 -20.76 -14.08 7.94
N LYS A 4 -21.41 -14.55 6.88
CA LYS A 4 -20.82 -15.28 5.77
C LYS A 4 -19.71 -14.39 5.16
N GLY A 5 -18.45 -14.64 5.52
CA GLY A 5 -17.28 -14.04 4.87
C GLY A 5 -16.37 -13.17 5.76
N ALA A 6 -15.95 -13.64 6.94
CA ALA A 6 -14.82 -13.03 7.64
C ALA A 6 -13.53 -13.23 6.81
N LYS A 7 -13.25 -12.34 5.86
CA LYS A 7 -11.95 -12.27 5.19
C LYS A 7 -10.91 -11.96 6.25
N THR A 8 -9.94 -12.86 6.40
CA THR A 8 -8.81 -12.68 7.31
C THR A 8 -8.05 -11.42 6.90
N LYS A 9 -8.09 -10.40 7.77
CA LYS A 9 -7.26 -9.20 7.59
C LYS A 9 -5.91 -9.48 8.25
N TYR A 10 -4.84 -9.35 7.48
CA TYR A 10 -3.49 -9.50 8.00
C TYR A 10 -2.84 -8.13 8.15
N PHE A 11 -2.21 -7.90 9.30
CA PHE A 11 -1.34 -6.76 9.46
C PHE A 11 -0.01 -7.07 8.79
N VAL A 12 0.28 -6.35 7.70
CA VAL A 12 1.49 -6.59 6.90
C VAL A 12 2.67 -5.86 7.52
N ASP A 13 2.58 -4.55 7.72
CA ASP A 13 3.68 -3.75 8.27
C ASP A 13 3.22 -2.48 8.98
N LEU A 14 4.07 -1.96 9.87
CA LEU A 14 4.00 -0.61 10.40
C LEU A 14 5.19 0.19 9.86
N LEU A 15 4.92 1.28 9.16
CA LEU A 15 5.97 2.14 8.59
C LEU A 15 6.10 3.42 9.41
N ASP A 16 7.27 3.61 10.03
CA ASP A 16 7.64 4.91 10.57
C ASP A 16 8.12 5.81 9.42
N LEU A 17 7.40 6.91 9.22
CA LEU A 17 7.64 7.87 8.16
C LEU A 17 8.30 9.16 8.68
N ASN A 18 8.58 9.29 9.98
CA ASN A 18 9.06 10.53 10.59
C ASN A 18 10.38 11.04 10.00
N GLN A 19 11.20 10.18 9.41
CA GLN A 19 12.47 10.61 8.81
C GLN A 19 12.32 11.30 7.44
N LYS A 20 11.13 11.30 6.82
CA LYS A 20 10.91 11.88 5.47
C LYS A 20 9.60 12.67 5.41
N ARG A 21 9.54 13.73 4.59
CA ARG A 21 8.28 14.43 4.31
C ARG A 21 7.24 13.42 3.81
N HIS A 22 5.99 13.55 4.27
CA HIS A 22 4.84 12.74 3.84
C HIS A 22 4.38 13.07 2.40
N THR A 23 5.32 13.04 1.45
CA THR A 23 5.01 13.14 0.03
C THR A 23 4.57 11.78 -0.50
N ALA A 24 3.74 11.80 -1.54
CA ALA A 24 3.26 10.57 -2.17
C ALA A 24 4.41 9.69 -2.70
N ASP A 25 5.53 10.27 -3.15
CA ASP A 25 6.70 9.53 -3.62
C ASP A 25 7.42 8.76 -2.50
N ASN A 26 7.55 9.38 -1.32
CA ASN A 26 8.17 8.76 -0.16
C ASN A 26 7.29 7.62 0.37
N LEU A 27 5.97 7.84 0.41
CA LEU A 27 4.99 6.83 0.79
C LEU A 27 4.98 5.64 -0.16
N PHE A 28 4.97 5.91 -1.47
CA PHE A 28 5.05 4.88 -2.50
C PHE A 28 6.34 4.05 -2.37
N SER A 29 7.47 4.73 -2.19
CA SER A 29 8.77 4.07 -2.04
C SER A 29 8.85 3.22 -0.77
N ALA A 30 8.35 3.72 0.36
CA ALA A 30 8.29 2.99 1.63
C ALA A 30 7.40 1.75 1.52
N LEU A 31 6.23 1.88 0.91
CA LEU A 31 5.29 0.79 0.67
C LEU A 31 5.91 -0.28 -0.25
N LYS A 32 6.57 0.12 -1.33
CA LYS A 32 7.28 -0.80 -2.25
C LYS A 32 8.42 -1.53 -1.54
N HIS A 33 9.19 -0.84 -0.70
CA HIS A 33 10.28 -1.44 0.07
C HIS A 33 9.75 -2.46 1.09
N SER A 34 8.70 -2.09 1.83
CA SER A 34 8.00 -2.96 2.79
C SER A 34 7.49 -4.25 2.15
N LEU A 35 6.77 -4.12 1.03
CA LEU A 35 6.25 -5.28 0.30
C LEU A 35 7.38 -6.17 -0.24
N LYS A 36 8.44 -5.58 -0.78
CA LYS A 36 9.62 -6.33 -1.24
C LYS A 36 10.29 -7.10 -0.09
N SER A 37 10.41 -6.49 1.09
CA SER A 37 10.96 -7.14 2.30
C SER A 37 10.14 -8.35 2.73
N LYS A 38 8.84 -8.37 2.44
CA LYS A 38 7.91 -9.46 2.77
C LYS A 38 7.67 -10.41 1.59
N GLN A 39 8.43 -10.24 0.50
CA GLN A 39 8.32 -11.01 -0.74
C GLN A 39 6.93 -10.94 -1.40
N ILE A 40 6.18 -9.86 -1.13
CA ILE A 40 4.88 -9.61 -1.74
C ILE A 40 5.11 -8.78 -3.00
N GLY A 41 4.83 -9.39 -4.17
CA GLY A 41 4.87 -8.68 -5.43
C GLY A 41 3.67 -7.75 -5.60
N LEU A 42 3.88 -6.57 -6.20
CA LEU A 42 2.78 -5.65 -6.52
C LEU A 42 1.72 -6.27 -7.44
N ASN A 43 2.11 -7.26 -8.26
CA ASN A 43 1.21 -8.04 -9.10
C ASN A 43 0.22 -8.92 -8.31
N GLN A 44 0.46 -9.16 -7.03
CA GLN A 44 -0.46 -9.90 -6.15
C GLN A 44 -1.49 -8.98 -5.48
N ILE A 45 -1.35 -7.66 -5.62
CA ILE A 45 -2.23 -6.67 -5.01
C ILE A 45 -3.35 -6.35 -5.98
N TRP A 46 -4.57 -6.76 -5.64
CA TRP A 46 -5.76 -6.48 -6.43
C TRP A 46 -6.22 -5.03 -6.35
N SER A 47 -6.10 -4.42 -5.16
CA SER A 47 -6.59 -3.07 -4.91
C SER A 47 -5.82 -2.42 -3.76
N ILE A 48 -5.58 -1.12 -3.87
CA ILE A 48 -5.04 -0.28 -2.80
C ILE A 48 -6.11 0.73 -2.41
N VAL A 49 -6.36 0.87 -1.10
CA VAL A 49 -7.32 1.82 -0.55
C VAL A 49 -6.56 2.77 0.36
N THR A 50 -6.74 4.07 0.15
CA THR A 50 -6.17 5.14 0.98
C THR A 50 -7.23 6.23 1.15
N ASP A 51 -7.20 6.90 2.29
CA ASP A 51 -7.99 8.08 2.62
C ASP A 51 -7.46 9.37 1.97
N SER A 52 -6.27 9.34 1.38
CA SER A 52 -5.65 10.52 0.75
C SER A 52 -5.77 10.48 -0.77
N ALA A 53 -6.51 11.44 -1.33
CA ALA A 53 -6.67 11.61 -2.78
C ALA A 53 -5.34 11.85 -3.51
N SER A 54 -4.42 12.61 -2.92
CA SER A 54 -3.11 12.89 -3.53
C SER A 54 -2.23 11.64 -3.62
N ILE A 55 -2.28 10.78 -2.59
CA ILE A 55 -1.57 9.49 -2.58
C ILE A 55 -2.20 8.54 -3.60
N MET A 56 -3.53 8.47 -3.65
CA MET A 56 -4.28 7.67 -4.61
C MET A 56 -3.90 8.01 -6.07
N LEU A 57 -3.92 9.29 -6.44
CA LEU A 57 -3.57 9.75 -7.80
C LEU A 57 -2.13 9.35 -8.18
N LYS A 58 -1.18 9.53 -7.26
CA LYS A 58 0.23 9.19 -7.50
C LYS A 58 0.44 7.68 -7.63
N LEU A 59 -0.23 6.89 -6.79
CA LEU A 59 -0.25 5.43 -6.86
C LEU A 59 -0.78 4.95 -8.21
N SER A 60 -1.91 5.50 -8.66
CA SER A 60 -2.52 5.13 -9.95
C SER A 60 -1.57 5.35 -11.13
N VAL A 61 -0.89 6.51 -11.17
CA VAL A 61 0.12 6.79 -12.21
C VAL A 61 1.31 5.84 -12.11
N SER A 62 1.83 5.63 -10.89
CA SER A 62 3.04 4.83 -10.67
C SER A 62 2.83 3.32 -10.90
N ILE A 63 1.60 2.83 -10.77
CA ILE A 63 1.23 1.43 -11.01
C ILE A 63 0.86 1.20 -12.48
N SER A 64 0.24 2.19 -13.13
CA SER A 64 -0.19 2.07 -14.54
C SER A 64 0.92 2.27 -15.57
N SER A 65 2.05 2.89 -15.21
CA SER A 65 3.20 3.07 -16.12
C SER A 65 4.09 1.82 -16.27
N LYS A 66 3.50 0.62 -16.25
CA LYS A 66 4.22 -0.64 -16.44
C LYS A 66 3.68 -1.43 -17.61
#